data_AF-A0A537DAN1-F1
#
_entry.id   AF-A0A537DAN1-F1
#
_cell.length_a   1.000
_cell.length_b   1.000
_cell.length_c   1.000
_cell.angle_alpha   90.00
_cell.angle_beta   90.00
_cell.angle_gamma   90.00
#
_symmetry.space_group_name_H-M   'P 1'
#
loop_
_entity.id
_entity.type
_entity.pdbx_description
1 polymer ?
#
loop_
_entity_poly.entity_id
_entity_poly.type
_entity_poly.pdbx_seq_one_letter_code
_entity_poly.pdbx_strand_id
1 'polypeptide(L)'
;MSLARRAMAEGLGTALLLAAVVGSGIMGERLSQGNDALTLLANSLATGFALSALIVAFGPRSGAHWWSEVVASFGLVLIVLSCDRPRPWAAPLAVAAYITAAYWFTASTSFANPAVTLARGFTNTFTGIDLMHTGPFIAAQLVGAALALLADRLR
;
A
#
# COMPACT_ATOMS: atom_id res chain seq x y z
N MET A 1 5.96 -5.46 23.87
CA MET A 1 6.61 -5.95 22.63
C MET A 1 7.60 -4.90 22.16
N SER A 2 8.81 -5.29 21.72
CA SER A 2 9.81 -4.34 21.21
C SER A 2 9.39 -3.76 19.85
N LEU A 3 9.87 -2.54 19.55
CA LEU A 3 9.60 -1.83 18.29
C LEU A 3 10.01 -2.66 17.06
N ALA A 4 11.16 -3.34 17.15
CA ALA A 4 11.67 -4.22 16.10
C ALA A 4 10.70 -5.37 15.77
N ARG A 5 10.04 -5.96 16.78
CA ARG A 5 9.11 -7.07 16.57
C ARG A 5 7.81 -6.62 15.88
N ARG A 6 7.37 -5.38 16.14
CA ARG A 6 6.23 -4.75 15.45
C ARG A 6 6.58 -4.45 14.00
N ALA A 7 7.74 -3.83 13.76
CA ALA A 7 8.23 -3.55 12.41
C ALA A 7 8.42 -4.83 11.57
N MET A 8 8.95 -5.91 12.15
CA MET A 8 9.05 -7.20 11.47
C MET A 8 7.68 -7.80 11.13
N ALA A 9 6.69 -7.71 12.02
CA ALA A 9 5.34 -8.19 11.73
C ALA A 9 4.69 -7.42 10.57
N GLU A 10 4.91 -6.11 10.52
CA GLU A 10 4.40 -5.24 9.44
C GLU A 10 5.12 -5.49 8.11
N GLY A 11 6.44 -5.62 8.13
CA GLY A 11 7.25 -5.94 6.96
C GLY A 11 6.88 -7.32 6.40
N LEU A 12 6.73 -8.33 7.26
CA LEU A 12 6.32 -9.67 6.86
C LEU A 12 4.89 -9.69 6.33
N GLY A 13 3.95 -9.02 7.00
CA GLY A 13 2.57 -8.92 6.53
C GLY A 13 2.49 -8.28 5.14
N THR A 14 3.22 -7.18 4.92
CA THR A 14 3.28 -6.50 3.62
C THR A 14 3.93 -7.37 2.55
N ALA A 15 5.03 -8.05 2.87
CA ALA A 15 5.72 -8.93 1.93
C ALA A 15 4.87 -10.15 1.53
N LEU A 16 4.19 -10.77 2.50
CA LEU A 16 3.28 -11.88 2.25
C LEU A 16 2.08 -11.47 1.43
N LEU A 17 1.52 -10.29 1.69
CA LEU A 17 0.40 -9.77 0.90
C LEU A 17 0.82 -9.47 -0.54
N LEU A 18 1.98 -8.83 -0.73
CA LEU A 18 2.53 -8.59 -2.06
C LEU A 18 2.82 -9.90 -2.81
N ALA A 19 3.41 -10.89 -2.13
CA ALA A 19 3.63 -12.21 -2.72
C ALA A 19 2.32 -12.91 -3.09
N ALA A 20 1.28 -12.80 -2.25
CA ALA A 20 -0.04 -13.35 -2.55
C ALA A 20 -0.66 -12.68 -3.78
N VAL A 21 -0.68 -11.34 -3.84
CA VAL A 21 -1.21 -10.56 -4.97
C VAL A 21 -0.51 -10.90 -6.28
N VAL A 22 0.82 -10.86 -6.29
CA VAL A 22 1.61 -11.13 -7.51
C VAL A 22 1.48 -12.60 -7.93
N GLY A 23 1.55 -13.51 -6.95
CA GLY A 23 1.41 -14.95 -7.18
C GLY A 23 0.04 -15.33 -7.73
N SER A 24 -1.04 -14.79 -7.17
CA SER A 24 -2.40 -15.04 -7.65
C SER A 24 -2.66 -14.43 -9.02
N GLY A 25 -2.06 -13.28 -9.34
CA GLY A 25 -2.14 -12.68 -10.67
C GLY A 25 -1.52 -13.58 -11.74
N ILE A 26 -0.27 -13.99 -11.55
CA ILE A 26 0.45 -14.87 -12.48
C ILE A 26 -0.28 -16.22 -12.64
N MET A 27 -0.79 -16.79 -11.53
CA MET A 27 -1.56 -18.03 -11.58
C MET A 27 -2.90 -17.84 -12.29
N GLY A 28 -3.59 -16.72 -12.04
CA GLY A 28 -4.85 -16.37 -12.67
C GLY A 28 -4.72 -16.28 -14.19
N GLU A 29 -3.66 -15.62 -14.69
CA GLU A 29 -3.38 -15.54 -16.14
C GLU A 29 -3.16 -16.93 -16.75
N ARG A 30 -2.39 -17.80 -16.06
CA ARG A 30 -2.09 -19.16 -16.52
C ARG A 30 -3.34 -20.05 -16.60
N LEU A 31 -4.26 -19.89 -15.65
CA LEU A 31 -5.46 -20.74 -15.55
C LEU A 31 -6.64 -20.23 -16.38
N SER A 32 -6.72 -18.92 -16.64
CA SER A 32 -7.90 -18.32 -17.27
C SER A 32 -7.95 -18.46 -18.79
N GLN A 33 -6.96 -19.12 -19.42
CA GLN A 33 -6.93 -19.39 -20.86
C GLN A 33 -7.16 -18.14 -21.74
N GLY A 34 -6.64 -16.99 -21.31
CA GLY A 34 -6.82 -15.70 -21.99
C GLY A 34 -8.11 -14.94 -21.64
N ASN A 35 -8.89 -15.40 -20.65
CA ASN A 35 -10.02 -14.64 -20.11
C ASN A 35 -9.56 -13.66 -19.02
N ASP A 36 -9.34 -12.41 -19.41
CA ASP A 36 -8.87 -11.34 -18.51
C ASP A 36 -9.87 -11.04 -17.39
N ALA A 37 -11.17 -11.10 -17.66
CA ALA A 37 -12.19 -10.84 -16.64
C ALA A 37 -12.14 -11.88 -15.52
N LEU A 38 -11.95 -13.16 -15.86
CA LEU A 38 -11.79 -14.24 -14.89
C LEU A 38 -10.48 -14.09 -14.10
N THR A 39 -9.40 -13.71 -14.78
CA THR A 39 -8.09 -13.45 -14.16
C THR A 39 -8.19 -12.36 -13.09
N LEU A 40 -8.80 -11.23 -13.44
CA LEU A 40 -8.97 -10.09 -12.53
C LEU A 40 -9.88 -10.43 -11.35
N LEU A 41 -10.97 -11.17 -11.59
CA LEU A 41 -11.88 -11.62 -10.53
C LEU A 41 -11.16 -12.56 -9.56
N ALA A 42 -10.47 -13.58 -10.07
CA ALA A 42 -9.73 -14.54 -9.26
C ALA A 42 -8.63 -13.86 -8.44
N ASN A 43 -7.87 -12.96 -9.06
CA ASN A 43 -6.82 -12.19 -8.39
C ASN A 43 -7.38 -11.29 -7.28
N SER A 44 -8.51 -10.62 -7.53
CA SER A 44 -9.17 -9.74 -6.56
C SER A 44 -9.67 -10.51 -5.34
N LEU A 45 -10.32 -11.66 -5.56
CA LEU A 45 -10.79 -12.53 -4.46
C LEU A 45 -9.62 -13.09 -3.64
N ALA A 46 -8.59 -13.61 -4.31
CA ALA A 46 -7.40 -14.15 -3.65
C ALA A 46 -6.70 -13.10 -2.78
N THR A 47 -6.57 -11.87 -3.30
CA THR A 47 -6.01 -10.72 -2.58
C THR A 47 -6.84 -10.39 -1.33
N GLY A 48 -8.18 -10.34 -1.45
CA GLY A 48 -9.05 -10.06 -0.32
C GLY A 48 -9.00 -11.12 0.78
N PHE A 49 -8.97 -12.40 0.42
CA PHE A 49 -8.82 -13.49 1.38
C PHE A 49 -7.43 -13.49 2.04
N ALA A 50 -6.37 -13.25 1.27
CA ALA A 50 -5.00 -13.15 1.80
C ALA A 50 -4.88 -11.98 2.79
N LEU A 51 -5.38 -10.80 2.44
CA LEU A 51 -5.43 -9.64 3.33
C LEU A 51 -6.18 -9.97 4.63
N SER A 52 -7.36 -10.59 4.53
CA SER A 52 -8.16 -10.97 5.69
C SER A 52 -7.41 -11.94 6.61
N ALA A 53 -6.77 -12.97 6.05
CA ALA A 53 -5.98 -13.94 6.81
C ALA A 53 -4.78 -13.29 7.51
N LEU A 54 -4.07 -12.37 6.82
CA LEU A 54 -2.93 -11.65 7.38
C LEU A 54 -3.34 -10.66 8.48
N ILE A 55 -4.48 -9.99 8.35
CA ILE A 55 -5.04 -9.13 9.41
C ILE A 55 -5.36 -9.97 10.65
N VAL A 56 -6.00 -11.13 10.50
CA VAL A 56 -6.29 -12.02 11.63
C VAL A 56 -5.00 -12.52 12.29
N ALA A 57 -3.99 -12.86 11.50
CA ALA A 57 -2.72 -13.41 12.02
C ALA A 57 -1.82 -12.35 12.70
N PHE A 58 -1.70 -11.17 12.10
CA PHE A 58 -0.72 -10.15 12.47
C PHE A 58 -1.33 -8.88 13.09
N GLY A 59 -2.63 -8.64 12.94
CA GLY A 59 -3.34 -7.47 13.45
C GLY A 59 -3.07 -7.16 14.93
N PRO A 60 -3.14 -8.13 15.86
CA PRO A 60 -2.85 -7.89 17.28
C PRO A 60 -1.38 -7.51 17.58
N ARG A 61 -0.47 -7.70 16.61
CA ARG A 61 0.98 -7.47 16.74
C ARG A 61 1.46 -6.27 15.93
N SER A 62 0.70 -5.86 14.92
CA SER A 62 0.86 -4.65 14.13
C SER A 62 0.38 -3.44 14.94
N GLY A 63 1.08 -2.32 14.89
CA GLY A 63 0.68 -1.18 15.73
C GLY A 63 1.20 0.18 15.27
N ALA A 64 1.90 0.22 14.15
CA ALA A 64 2.57 1.40 13.64
C ALA A 64 2.30 1.58 12.13
N HIS A 65 2.27 0.50 11.35
CA HIS A 65 2.07 0.51 9.89
C HIS A 65 2.99 1.48 9.12
N TRP A 66 4.14 1.84 9.70
CA TRP A 66 5.02 2.88 9.14
C TRP A 66 5.67 2.41 7.84
N TRP A 67 6.02 1.13 7.75
CA TRP A 67 6.62 0.57 6.54
C TRP A 67 5.66 0.61 5.34
N SER A 68 4.37 0.33 5.55
CA SER A 68 3.37 0.42 4.49
C SER A 68 3.23 1.82 3.92
N GLU A 69 3.40 2.87 4.73
CA GLU A 69 3.33 4.25 4.27
C GLU A 69 4.53 4.67 3.43
N VAL A 70 5.71 4.11 3.68
CA VAL A 70 6.89 4.29 2.80
C VAL A 70 6.56 3.74 1.42
N VAL A 71 6.06 2.50 1.34
CA VAL A 71 5.73 1.82 0.08
C VAL A 71 4.61 2.54 -0.66
N ALA A 72 3.54 2.91 0.05
CA ALA A 72 2.40 3.63 -0.52
C ALA A 72 2.82 4.99 -1.10
N SER A 73 3.57 5.79 -0.35
CA SER A 73 3.98 7.12 -0.79
C SER A 73 5.01 7.07 -1.91
N PHE A 74 5.92 6.10 -1.86
CA PHE A 74 6.88 5.85 -2.94
C PHE A 74 6.18 5.58 -4.26
N GLY A 75 5.27 4.59 -4.29
CA GLY A 75 4.60 4.22 -5.54
C GLY A 75 3.67 5.32 -6.06
N LEU A 76 2.98 6.03 -5.16
CA LEU A 76 2.12 7.16 -5.53
C LEU A 76 2.92 8.27 -6.22
N VAL A 77 4.01 8.73 -5.59
CA VAL A 77 4.85 9.80 -6.14
C VAL A 77 5.50 9.35 -7.44
N LEU A 78 6.00 8.12 -7.51
CA LEU A 78 6.59 7.58 -8.73
C LEU A 78 5.59 7.52 -9.89
N ILE A 79 4.32 7.20 -9.63
CA ILE A 79 3.25 7.22 -10.64
C ILE A 79 2.98 8.63 -11.14
N VAL A 80 2.90 9.61 -10.24
CA VAL A 80 2.69 11.01 -10.61
C VAL A 80 3.82 11.49 -11.52
N LEU A 81 5.08 11.25 -11.10
CA LEU A 81 6.26 11.61 -11.88
C LEU A 81 6.31 10.89 -13.24
N SER A 82 5.92 9.61 -13.28
CA SER A 82 5.88 8.82 -14.52
C SER A 82 4.80 9.30 -15.51
N CYS A 83 3.72 9.91 -15.03
CA CYS A 83 2.66 10.47 -15.88
C CYS A 83 2.99 11.87 -16.41
N ASP A 84 3.83 12.63 -15.72
CA ASP A 84 4.06 14.06 -15.98
C ASP A 84 4.65 14.32 -17.38
N ARG A 85 5.62 13.51 -17.83
CA ARG A 85 6.26 13.68 -19.15
C ARG A 85 5.45 13.11 -20.33
N PRO A 86 4.88 11.89 -20.28
CA PRO A 86 4.28 11.27 -21.46
C PRO A 86 2.80 11.59 -21.64
N ARG A 87 2.03 11.67 -20.53
CA ARG A 87 0.56 11.72 -20.53
C ARG A 87 0.01 12.36 -19.24
N PRO A 88 0.11 13.69 -19.07
CA PRO A 88 -0.29 14.37 -17.83
C PRO A 88 -1.80 14.22 -17.53
N TRP A 89 -2.64 14.11 -18.56
CA TRP A 89 -4.06 13.85 -18.42
C TRP A 89 -4.39 12.49 -17.76
N ALA A 90 -3.47 11.53 -17.81
CA ALA A 90 -3.64 10.21 -17.19
C ALA A 90 -3.29 10.22 -15.70
N ALA A 91 -2.63 11.27 -15.18
CA ALA A 91 -2.19 11.32 -13.79
C ALA A 91 -3.35 11.15 -12.78
N PRO A 92 -4.52 11.80 -12.93
CA PRO A 92 -5.63 11.60 -11.99
C PRO A 92 -6.14 10.16 -11.98
N LEU A 93 -6.24 9.53 -13.14
CA LEU A 93 -6.68 8.13 -13.27
C LEU A 93 -5.65 7.16 -12.68
N ALA A 94 -4.37 7.39 -12.96
CA ALA A 94 -3.28 6.58 -12.43
C ALA A 94 -3.17 6.70 -10.90
N VAL A 95 -3.32 7.91 -10.37
CA VAL A 95 -3.39 8.16 -8.92
C VAL A 95 -4.57 7.44 -8.30
N ALA A 96 -5.77 7.57 -8.88
CA ALA A 96 -6.97 6.90 -8.37
C ALA A 96 -6.82 5.36 -8.39
N ALA A 97 -6.31 4.81 -9.49
CA ALA A 97 -6.04 3.38 -9.60
C ALA A 97 -4.99 2.91 -8.59
N TYR A 98 -3.92 3.68 -8.39
CA TYR A 98 -2.88 3.35 -7.43
C TYR A 98 -3.38 3.40 -5.99
N ILE A 99 -4.08 4.46 -5.57
CA ILE A 99 -4.64 4.56 -4.23
C ILE A 99 -5.62 3.41 -3.98
N THR A 100 -6.46 3.08 -4.96
CA THR A 100 -7.37 1.93 -4.87
C THR A 100 -6.59 0.64 -4.66
N ALA A 101 -5.55 0.38 -5.46
CA ALA A 101 -4.73 -0.81 -5.29
C ALA A 101 -3.98 -0.82 -3.93
N ALA A 102 -3.36 0.29 -3.56
CA ALA A 102 -2.58 0.44 -2.34
C ALA A 102 -3.45 0.26 -1.09
N TYR A 103 -4.74 0.61 -1.15
CA TYR A 103 -5.72 0.29 -0.13
C TYR A 103 -5.81 -1.22 0.16
N TRP A 104 -5.62 -2.06 -0.87
CA TRP A 104 -5.72 -3.52 -0.78
C TRP A 104 -4.40 -4.24 -0.51
N PHE A 105 -3.26 -3.68 -0.94
CA PHE A 105 -1.96 -4.35 -0.78
C PHE A 105 -1.06 -3.75 0.32
N THR A 106 -1.48 -2.68 0.99
CA THR A 106 -0.72 -2.09 2.11
C THR A 106 -1.46 -2.26 3.45
N ALA A 107 -0.70 -2.55 4.50
CA ALA A 107 -1.26 -2.78 5.82
C ALA A 107 -1.88 -1.52 6.46
N SER A 108 -1.47 -0.31 6.03
CA SER A 108 -2.00 0.97 6.52
C SER A 108 -3.25 1.45 5.79
N THR A 109 -3.70 0.74 4.74
CA THR A 109 -4.72 1.22 3.78
C THR A 109 -4.31 2.50 3.02
N SER A 110 -3.00 2.77 2.91
CA SER A 110 -2.39 3.83 2.10
C SER A 110 -2.90 5.24 2.39
N PHE A 111 -2.45 5.86 3.49
CA PHE A 111 -2.77 7.27 3.75
C PHE A 111 -2.03 8.16 2.76
N ALA A 112 -0.72 7.93 2.57
CA ALA A 112 0.15 8.53 1.57
C ALA A 112 0.04 10.07 1.46
N ASN A 113 -0.42 10.72 2.53
CA ASN A 113 -0.78 12.13 2.56
C ASN A 113 -0.76 12.63 4.02
N PRO A 114 0.11 13.59 4.37
CA PRO A 114 0.21 14.13 5.72
C PRO A 114 -1.10 14.77 6.24
N ALA A 115 -1.87 15.42 5.37
CA ALA A 115 -3.14 16.05 5.76
C ALA A 115 -4.21 15.00 6.10
N VAL A 116 -4.31 13.93 5.30
CA VAL A 116 -5.19 12.78 5.61
C VAL A 116 -4.76 12.16 6.93
N THR A 117 -3.47 11.93 7.11
CA THR A 117 -2.89 11.33 8.32
C THR A 117 -3.25 12.11 9.58
N LEU A 118 -3.09 13.44 9.54
CA LEU A 118 -3.52 14.33 10.61
C LEU A 118 -5.02 14.22 10.88
N ALA A 119 -5.85 14.28 9.84
CA ALA A 119 -7.30 14.16 9.98
C ALA A 119 -7.72 12.83 10.61
N ARG A 120 -7.10 11.70 10.22
CA ARG A 120 -7.34 10.38 10.82
C ARG A 120 -6.96 10.34 12.30
N GLY A 121 -5.91 11.08 12.70
CA GLY A 121 -5.46 11.24 14.08
C GLY A 121 -6.53 11.82 15.02
N PHE A 122 -7.41 12.67 14.50
CA PHE A 122 -8.49 13.30 15.27
C PHE A 122 -9.79 12.47 15.32
N THR A 123 -9.80 11.24 14.77
CA THR A 123 -11.01 10.44 14.63
C THR A 123 -10.88 9.05 15.26
N ASN A 124 -11.90 8.64 16.04
CA ASN A 124 -12.01 7.30 16.62
C ASN A 124 -12.87 6.37 15.75
N THR A 125 -12.45 6.14 14.50
CA THR A 125 -13.14 5.22 13.58
C THR A 125 -12.23 4.07 13.16
N PHE A 126 -12.76 3.11 12.38
CA PHE A 126 -12.03 1.89 11.96
C PHE A 126 -10.65 2.15 11.34
N THR A 127 -10.49 3.24 10.58
CA THR A 127 -9.21 3.64 9.96
C THR A 127 -8.45 4.70 10.78
N GLY A 128 -8.87 4.98 12.03
CA GLY A 128 -8.32 6.03 12.89
C GLY A 128 -6.94 5.62 13.41
N ILE A 129 -6.05 6.60 13.63
CA ILE A 129 -4.72 6.35 14.22
C ILE A 129 -4.55 7.19 15.47
N ASP A 130 -3.74 6.73 16.41
CA ASP A 130 -3.38 7.53 17.58
C ASP A 130 -2.62 8.80 17.13
N LEU A 131 -2.94 9.94 17.73
CA LEU A 131 -2.24 11.22 17.51
C LEU A 131 -0.74 11.12 17.77
N MET A 132 -0.31 10.21 18.65
CA MET A 132 1.11 9.94 18.90
C MET A 132 1.79 9.20 17.75
N HIS A 133 1.03 8.56 16.86
CA HIS A 133 1.54 7.82 15.70
C HIS A 133 1.49 8.63 14.40
N THR A 134 0.88 9.81 14.38
CA THR A 134 0.77 10.68 13.20
C THR A 134 2.15 11.14 12.68
N GLY A 135 3.05 11.52 13.59
CA GLY A 135 4.42 11.95 13.24
C GLY A 135 5.22 10.85 12.52
N PRO A 136 5.31 9.63 13.07
CA PRO A 136 5.93 8.49 12.40
C PRO A 136 5.36 8.17 11.01
N PHE A 137 4.04 8.27 10.80
CA PHE A 137 3.43 8.09 9.47
C PHE A 137 3.90 9.16 8.48
N ILE A 138 3.88 10.43 8.89
CA ILE A 138 4.33 11.55 8.04
C ILE A 138 5.81 11.37 7.66
N ALA A 139 6.65 10.98 8.62
CA ALA A 139 8.06 10.71 8.36
C ALA A 139 8.24 9.57 7.33
N ALA A 140 7.49 8.48 7.46
CA ALA A 140 7.49 7.40 6.49
C ALA A 140 7.04 7.85 5.09
N GLN A 141 6.01 8.68 5.00
CA GLN A 141 5.52 9.23 3.73
C GLN A 141 6.59 10.08 3.03
N LEU A 142 7.27 10.95 3.80
CA LEU A 142 8.38 11.76 3.29
C LEU A 142 9.56 10.91 2.80
N VAL A 143 9.90 9.83 3.52
CA VAL A 143 10.93 8.88 3.08
C VAL A 143 10.52 8.21 1.77
N GLY A 144 9.28 7.72 1.65
CA GLY A 144 8.77 7.12 0.43
C GLY A 144 8.83 8.09 -0.76
N ALA A 145 8.38 9.33 -0.56
CA ALA A 145 8.44 10.38 -1.59
C ALA A 145 9.88 10.72 -2.00
N ALA A 146 10.80 10.83 -1.05
CA ALA A 146 12.21 11.10 -1.34
C ALA A 146 12.85 9.97 -2.15
N LEU A 147 12.56 8.71 -1.81
CA LEU A 147 13.03 7.54 -2.58
C LEU A 147 12.47 7.54 -4.01
N ALA A 148 11.22 7.96 -4.21
CA ALA A 148 10.62 8.05 -5.54
C ALA A 148 11.29 9.13 -6.39
N LEU A 149 11.58 10.30 -5.81
CA LEU A 149 12.33 11.37 -6.47
C LEU A 149 13.75 10.94 -6.86
N LEU A 150 14.42 10.16 -5.99
CA LEU A 150 15.72 9.59 -6.31
C LEU A 150 15.63 8.58 -7.46
N ALA A 151 14.62 7.70 -7.44
CA ALA A 151 14.40 6.72 -8.50
C ALA A 151 14.07 7.37 -9.86
N ASP A 152 13.29 8.46 -9.88
CA ASP A 152 12.97 9.20 -11.11
C ASP A 152 14.23 9.82 -11.75
N ARG A 153 15.18 10.28 -10.93
CA ARG A 153 16.46 10.82 -11.43
C ARG A 153 17.38 9.78 -12.07
N LEU A 154 17.15 8.49 -11.81
CA LEU A 154 17.93 7.39 -12.37
C LEU A 154 17.37 6.86 -13.71
N ARG A 155 16.20 7.37 -14.14
CA ARG A 155 15.55 7.02 -15.41
C ARG A 155 15.92 8.00 -16.52
#